data_AF-A0A7X6R4L0-F1
#
_entry.id   AF-A0A7X6R4L0-F1
#
_cell.length_a   1.000
_cell.length_b   1.000
_cell.length_c   1.000
_cell.angle_alpha   90.00
_cell.angle_beta   90.00
_cell.angle_gamma   90.00
#
_symmetry.space_group_name_H-M   'P 1'
#
loop_
_entity.id
_entity.type
_entity.pdbx_description
1 polymer ?
#
loop_
_entity_poly.entity_id
_entity_poly.type
_entity_poly.pdbx_seq_one_letter_code
_entity_poly.pdbx_strand_id
1 'polypeptide(L)'
;MPARSRDGEGLAEWCPARRSDVNGGCLCGNIRFSATGDPDFPHLCSCEHCQRLSGAPVMSWVSFPEEGFAWTGPGGEPTWFETFPQICRGFCPKCGSSVASKGDEAGLVGVTITALDDHAGLVPVKQSFAHNAVPWMAPLS
;
A
#
# COMPACT_ATOMS: atom_id res chain seq x y z
N MET A 1 38.45 -14.49 31.42
CA MET A 1 37.10 -13.97 31.71
C MET A 1 36.70 -13.04 30.58
N PRO A 2 35.87 -13.45 29.62
CA PRO A 2 35.35 -12.53 28.62
C PRO A 2 34.14 -11.77 29.17
N ALA A 3 34.06 -10.48 28.83
CA ALA A 3 33.04 -9.55 29.25
C ALA A 3 31.68 -9.89 28.61
N ARG A 4 30.61 -9.61 29.37
CA ARG A 4 29.22 -9.96 29.07
C ARG A 4 28.69 -9.22 27.84
N SER A 5 27.92 -9.96 27.04
CA SER A 5 27.02 -9.45 26.01
C SER A 5 26.02 -8.43 26.59
N ARG A 6 25.70 -7.42 25.80
CA ARG A 6 24.44 -6.70 25.88
C ARG A 6 23.75 -6.82 24.54
N ASP A 7 22.57 -7.40 24.61
CA ASP A 7 21.62 -7.63 23.54
C ASP A 7 21.17 -6.31 22.90
N GLY A 8 20.80 -6.38 21.62
CA GLY A 8 20.31 -5.26 20.84
C GLY A 8 19.88 -5.74 19.45
N GLU A 9 18.80 -6.52 19.43
CA GLU A 9 18.13 -7.04 18.24
C GLU A 9 17.57 -5.92 17.34
N GLY A 10 17.75 -6.08 16.03
CA GLY A 10 16.68 -5.93 15.04
C GLY A 10 16.10 -4.53 14.80
N LEU A 11 16.78 -3.71 14.02
CA LEU A 11 16.12 -2.85 13.02
C LEU A 11 16.82 -3.12 11.69
N ALA A 12 16.32 -4.12 10.95
CA ALA A 12 16.76 -4.32 9.58
C ALA A 12 16.47 -3.03 8.81
N GLU A 13 17.52 -2.35 8.35
CA GLU A 13 17.40 -1.29 7.35
C GLU A 13 16.49 -1.82 6.24
N TRP A 14 15.33 -1.18 6.06
CA TRP A 14 14.45 -1.50 4.95
C TRP A 14 15.25 -1.26 3.66
N CYS A 15 15.69 -2.36 3.06
CA CYS A 15 16.30 -2.37 1.75
C CYS A 15 15.14 -2.32 0.75
N PRO A 16 15.01 -1.27 -0.09
CA PRO A 16 13.97 -1.26 -1.11
C PRO A 16 14.11 -2.54 -1.91
N ALA A 17 13.03 -3.34 -1.93
CA ALA A 17 12.99 -4.54 -2.74
C ALA A 17 13.41 -4.15 -4.16
N ARG A 18 14.40 -4.87 -4.73
CA ARG A 18 14.92 -4.68 -6.09
C ARG A 18 13.82 -4.22 -7.04
N ARG A 19 14.08 -3.22 -7.90
CA ARG A 19 13.29 -2.88 -9.10
C ARG A 19 12.31 -3.99 -9.47
N SER A 20 11.06 -3.78 -9.10
CA SER A 20 10.04 -4.81 -9.13
C SER A 20 9.12 -4.50 -10.30
N ASP A 21 9.14 -5.33 -11.34
CA ASP A 21 8.07 -5.34 -12.35
C ASP A 21 6.89 -6.09 -11.73
N VAL A 22 5.96 -5.35 -11.14
CA VAL A 22 4.79 -5.92 -10.47
C VAL A 22 3.52 -5.70 -11.28
N ASN A 23 2.60 -6.65 -11.16
CA ASN A 23 1.27 -6.56 -11.71
C ASN A 23 0.24 -6.65 -10.58
N GLY A 24 -0.92 -6.07 -10.82
CA GLY A 24 -2.02 -6.13 -9.88
C GLY A 24 -3.33 -5.69 -10.48
N GLY A 25 -4.36 -5.64 -9.66
CA GLY A 25 -5.67 -5.17 -10.05
C GLY A 25 -6.77 -5.49 -9.05
N CYS A 26 -8.00 -5.22 -9.48
CA CYS A 26 -9.18 -5.52 -8.69
C CYS A 26 -9.59 -6.99 -8.75
N LEU A 27 -10.51 -7.38 -7.86
CA LEU A 27 -11.03 -8.74 -7.74
C LEU A 27 -11.59 -9.31 -9.07
N CYS A 28 -12.33 -8.50 -9.83
CA CYS A 28 -12.95 -8.96 -11.08
C CYS A 28 -12.03 -8.85 -12.31
N GLY A 29 -10.79 -8.37 -12.13
CA GLY A 29 -9.83 -8.19 -13.22
C GLY A 29 -10.15 -7.08 -14.21
N ASN A 30 -11.20 -6.26 -13.99
CA ASN A 30 -11.53 -5.16 -14.90
C ASN A 30 -10.54 -4.01 -14.82
N ILE A 31 -10.06 -3.69 -13.62
CA ILE A 31 -8.95 -2.76 -13.39
C ILE A 31 -7.72 -3.62 -13.18
N ARG A 32 -6.72 -3.45 -14.03
CA ARG A 32 -5.40 -4.07 -13.93
C ARG A 32 -4.34 -3.01 -14.15
N PHE A 33 -3.18 -3.19 -13.55
CA PHE A 33 -2.04 -2.30 -13.71
C PHE A 33 -0.73 -3.07 -13.69
N SER A 34 0.30 -2.42 -14.23
CA SER A 34 1.70 -2.78 -14.07
C SER A 34 2.44 -1.61 -13.44
N ALA A 35 3.40 -1.88 -12.56
CA ALA A 35 4.29 -0.88 -12.00
C ALA A 35 5.74 -1.35 -12.09
N THR A 36 6.63 -0.41 -12.38
CA THR A 36 8.08 -0.61 -12.46
C THR A 36 8.79 0.42 -11.58
N GLY A 37 10.00 0.10 -11.13
CA GLY A 37 10.74 0.93 -10.17
C GLY A 37 10.80 0.29 -8.78
N ASP A 38 11.35 1.04 -7.83
CA ASP A 38 11.47 0.56 -6.45
C ASP A 38 10.18 0.89 -5.69
N PRO A 39 9.59 -0.08 -4.96
CA PRO A 39 8.43 0.19 -4.12
C PRO A 39 8.82 1.13 -2.98
N ASP A 40 7.96 2.10 -2.71
CA ASP A 40 8.17 3.07 -1.65
C ASP A 40 7.18 2.88 -0.49
N PHE A 41 7.73 2.96 0.72
CA PHE A 41 7.00 3.01 1.99
C PHE A 41 5.81 2.03 2.12
N PRO A 42 6.05 0.70 2.08
CA PRO A 42 5.01 -0.28 2.40
C PRO A 42 4.55 -0.08 3.84
N HIS A 43 3.26 0.21 4.07
CA HIS A 43 2.74 0.54 5.39
C HIS A 43 1.28 0.13 5.57
N LEU A 44 0.85 0.06 6.83
CA LEU A 44 -0.55 -0.06 7.22
C LEU A 44 -1.11 1.31 7.60
N CYS A 45 -2.40 1.53 7.44
CA CYS A 45 -3.07 2.74 7.91
C CYS A 45 -4.35 2.39 8.67
N SER A 46 -4.49 2.94 9.88
CA SER A 46 -5.66 2.78 10.76
C SER A 46 -6.49 4.05 10.91
N CYS A 47 -6.35 5.05 10.04
CA CYS A 47 -7.26 6.20 10.10
C CYS A 47 -8.70 5.77 9.78
N GLU A 48 -9.69 6.51 10.29
CA GLU A 48 -11.11 6.17 10.09
C GLU A 48 -11.47 6.03 8.60
N HIS A 49 -10.90 6.88 7.74
CA HIS A 49 -11.10 6.79 6.29
C HIS A 49 -10.61 5.46 5.73
N CYS A 50 -9.41 5.01 6.09
CA CYS A 50 -8.86 3.74 5.62
C CYS A 50 -9.65 2.55 6.15
N GLN A 51 -10.14 2.62 7.39
CA GLN A 51 -10.99 1.57 7.97
C GLN A 51 -12.32 1.45 7.21
N ARG A 52 -12.99 2.58 6.95
CA ARG A 52 -14.27 2.60 6.25
C ARG A 52 -14.15 2.26 4.77
N LEU A 53 -13.07 2.71 4.12
CA LEU A 53 -12.83 2.48 2.70
C LEU A 53 -12.49 1.01 2.41
N SER A 54 -11.69 0.38 3.28
CA SER A 54 -11.33 -1.03 3.15
C SER A 54 -12.40 -1.99 3.69
N GLY A 55 -13.26 -1.52 4.61
CA GLY A 55 -14.12 -2.40 5.40
C GLY A 55 -13.34 -3.30 6.37
N ALA A 56 -12.09 -2.95 6.67
CA ALA A 56 -11.15 -3.72 7.48
C ALA A 56 -10.49 -2.85 8.57
N PRO A 57 -9.82 -3.46 9.58
CA PRO A 57 -9.15 -2.71 10.65
C PRO A 57 -8.01 -1.81 10.18
N VAL A 58 -7.40 -2.18 9.05
CA VAL A 58 -6.28 -1.50 8.42
C VAL A 58 -6.44 -1.55 6.91
N MET A 59 -5.86 -0.56 6.24
CA MET A 59 -5.61 -0.62 4.80
C MET A 59 -4.10 -0.63 4.58
N SER A 60 -3.63 -1.56 3.74
CA SER A 60 -2.21 -1.70 3.40
C SER A 60 -1.89 -0.93 2.12
N TRP A 61 -0.86 -0.11 2.14
CA TRP A 61 -0.44 0.75 1.03
C TRP A 61 1.03 0.55 0.70
N VAL A 62 1.37 0.76 -0.57
CA VAL A 62 2.73 0.89 -1.10
C VAL A 62 2.67 1.84 -2.29
N SER A 63 3.72 2.63 -2.51
CA SER A 63 3.81 3.59 -3.61
C SER A 63 4.79 3.12 -4.68
N PHE A 64 4.56 3.52 -5.93
CA PHE A 64 5.47 3.29 -7.06
C PHE A 64 5.66 4.59 -7.87
N PRO A 65 6.79 4.77 -8.57
CA PRO A 65 6.99 5.88 -9.50
C PRO A 65 5.89 5.94 -10.55
N GLU A 66 5.29 7.12 -10.72
CA GLU A 66 4.24 7.36 -11.70
C GLU A 66 4.74 7.13 -13.14
N GLU A 67 6.01 7.47 -13.42
CA GLU A 67 6.65 7.23 -14.73
C GLU A 67 6.71 5.75 -15.12
N GLY A 68 6.73 4.86 -14.13
CA GLY A 68 6.80 3.42 -14.30
C GLY A 68 5.45 2.72 -14.20
N PHE A 69 4.34 3.46 -14.07
CA PHE A 69 3.01 2.92 -13.79
C PHE A 69 2.11 2.96 -15.03
N ALA A 70 1.39 1.88 -15.30
CA ALA A 70 0.44 1.81 -16.41
C ALA A 70 -0.82 1.03 -16.04
N TRP A 71 -1.98 1.54 -16.47
CA TRP A 71 -3.25 0.80 -16.41
C TRP A 71 -3.35 -0.13 -17.62
N THR A 72 -3.38 -1.44 -17.36
CA THR A 72 -3.34 -2.50 -18.38
C THR A 72 -4.67 -3.22 -18.56
N GLY A 73 -5.62 -2.99 -17.65
CA GLY A 73 -6.92 -3.66 -17.65
C GLY A 73 -7.90 -3.07 -18.67
N PRO A 74 -8.91 -3.84 -19.09
CA PRO A 74 -9.90 -3.40 -20.08
C PRO A 74 -10.77 -2.23 -19.58
N GLY A 75 -10.80 -1.98 -18.27
CA GLY A 75 -11.49 -0.84 -17.65
C GLY A 75 -10.69 0.46 -17.63
N GLY A 76 -9.40 0.44 -18.00
CA GLY A 76 -8.53 1.60 -17.85
C GLY A 76 -8.28 1.97 -16.37
N GLU A 77 -8.36 3.27 -16.07
CA GLU A 77 -8.20 3.77 -14.71
C GLU A 77 -9.36 3.32 -13.79
N PRO A 78 -9.11 3.18 -12.48
CA PRO A 78 -10.19 3.04 -11.50
C PRO A 78 -11.05 4.31 -11.46
N THR A 79 -12.23 4.19 -10.85
CA THR A 79 -13.03 5.37 -10.50
C THR A 79 -12.37 6.06 -9.31
N TRP A 80 -12.10 7.36 -9.45
CA TRP A 80 -11.47 8.17 -8.43
C TRP A 80 -12.50 8.86 -7.54
N PHE A 81 -12.29 8.78 -6.23
CA PHE A 81 -13.07 9.50 -5.21
C PHE A 81 -12.12 10.37 -4.39
N GLU A 82 -12.38 11.68 -4.36
CA GLU A 82 -11.60 12.63 -3.57
C GLU A 82 -11.92 12.44 -2.08
N THR A 83 -10.92 12.02 -1.31
CA THR A 83 -11.07 11.79 0.14
C THR A 83 -10.62 12.98 0.98
N PHE A 84 -9.66 13.74 0.48
CA PHE A 84 -9.18 15.02 1.03
C PHE A 84 -8.79 15.91 -0.15
N PRO A 85 -8.62 17.23 0.05
CA PRO A 85 -8.13 18.09 -1.02
C PRO A 85 -6.88 17.50 -1.67
N GLN A 86 -6.95 17.26 -2.98
CA GLN A 86 -5.88 16.67 -3.81
C GLN A 86 -5.56 15.20 -3.57
N ILE A 87 -6.23 14.51 -2.62
CA ILE A 87 -5.98 13.10 -2.31
C ILE A 87 -7.17 12.25 -2.77
N CYS A 88 -6.93 11.48 -3.83
CA CYS A 88 -7.94 10.62 -4.45
C CYS A 88 -7.70 9.15 -4.13
N ARG A 89 -8.78 8.40 -3.94
CA ARG A 89 -8.76 6.93 -3.78
C ARG A 89 -9.48 6.28 -4.97
N GLY A 90 -8.81 5.32 -5.59
CA GLY A 90 -9.26 4.62 -6.78
C GLY A 90 -9.90 3.28 -6.43
N PHE A 91 -11.12 3.04 -6.91
CA PHE A 91 -11.84 1.78 -6.76
C PHE A 91 -12.38 1.26 -8.09
N CYS A 92 -12.61 -0.05 -8.17
CA CYS A 92 -13.23 -0.65 -9.34
C CYS A 92 -14.75 -0.43 -9.32
N PRO A 93 -15.35 0.20 -10.35
CA PRO A 93 -16.80 0.41 -10.39
C PRO A 93 -17.62 -0.87 -10.59
N LYS A 94 -16.96 -1.99 -10.98
CA LYS A 94 -17.64 -3.28 -11.21
C LYS A 94 -17.71 -4.17 -9.97
N CYS A 95 -16.64 -4.22 -9.17
CA CYS A 95 -16.55 -5.11 -8.01
C CYS A 95 -16.31 -4.40 -6.68
N GLY A 96 -16.11 -3.08 -6.68
CA GLY A 96 -15.90 -2.30 -5.46
C GLY A 96 -14.51 -2.40 -4.84
N SER A 97 -13.59 -3.23 -5.36
CA SER A 97 -12.24 -3.31 -4.80
C SER A 97 -11.55 -1.94 -4.81
N SER A 98 -11.00 -1.54 -3.67
CA SER A 98 -10.07 -0.40 -3.58
C SER A 98 -8.70 -0.83 -4.09
N VAL A 99 -8.15 -0.07 -5.03
CA VAL A 99 -6.95 -0.44 -5.79
C VAL A 99 -5.82 0.57 -5.61
N ALA A 100 -6.14 1.87 -5.64
CA ALA A 100 -5.10 2.89 -5.81
C ALA A 100 -5.34 4.20 -5.05
N SER A 101 -4.32 5.04 -5.02
CA SER A 101 -4.27 6.38 -4.48
C SER A 101 -3.48 7.30 -5.42
N LYS A 102 -3.89 8.57 -5.51
CA LYS A 102 -3.14 9.65 -6.17
C LYS A 102 -3.15 10.91 -5.29
N GLY A 103 -2.04 11.66 -5.32
CA GLY A 103 -1.93 13.03 -4.81
C GLY A 103 -1.44 13.20 -3.37
N ASP A 104 -1.04 12.12 -2.70
CA ASP A 104 -0.33 12.18 -1.42
C ASP A 104 1.11 12.70 -1.62
N GLU A 105 1.77 12.34 -2.72
CA GLU A 105 3.17 12.68 -3.05
C GLU A 105 3.34 12.89 -4.56
N ALA A 106 4.08 13.93 -4.95
CA ALA A 106 4.28 14.25 -6.36
C ALA A 106 5.12 13.16 -7.05
N GLY A 107 4.61 12.62 -8.17
CA GLY A 107 5.30 11.60 -8.98
C GLY A 107 5.19 10.17 -8.45
N LEU A 108 4.31 9.91 -7.48
CA LEU A 108 4.04 8.57 -6.96
C LEU A 108 2.57 8.18 -7.11
N VAL A 109 2.34 6.91 -7.41
CA VAL A 109 1.02 6.27 -7.40
C VAL A 109 1.00 5.24 -6.27
N GLY A 110 0.10 5.44 -5.30
CA GLY A 110 -0.14 4.47 -4.25
C GLY A 110 -1.05 3.35 -4.75
N VAL A 111 -0.78 2.10 -4.35
CA VAL A 111 -1.68 0.97 -4.54
C VAL A 111 -1.88 0.23 -3.22
N THR A 112 -3.03 -0.45 -3.09
CA THR A 112 -3.19 -1.37 -1.97
C THR A 112 -2.25 -2.55 -2.17
N ILE A 113 -1.48 -2.93 -1.13
CA ILE A 113 -0.55 -4.08 -1.24
C ILE A 113 -1.30 -5.34 -1.69
N THR A 114 -2.53 -5.53 -1.20
CA THR A 114 -3.39 -6.66 -1.52
C THR A 114 -4.02 -6.62 -2.91
N ALA A 115 -3.86 -5.54 -3.68
CA ALA A 115 -4.20 -5.52 -5.10
C ALA A 115 -3.07 -6.06 -5.98
N LEU A 116 -1.86 -6.25 -5.47
CA LEU A 116 -0.75 -6.85 -6.21
C LEU A 116 -0.93 -8.37 -6.29
N ASP A 117 -0.66 -8.93 -7.46
CA ASP A 117 -0.75 -10.38 -7.69
C ASP A 117 0.27 -11.15 -6.86
N ASP A 118 1.48 -10.60 -6.73
CA ASP A 118 2.52 -11.07 -5.80
C ASP A 118 2.92 -9.91 -4.88
N HIS A 119 2.66 -10.09 -3.59
CA HIS A 119 2.96 -9.12 -2.54
C HIS A 119 3.87 -9.70 -1.45
N ALA A 120 4.45 -10.89 -1.65
CA ALA A 120 5.22 -11.58 -0.60
C ALA A 120 6.46 -10.80 -0.15
N GLY A 121 7.04 -9.98 -1.03
CA GLY A 121 8.19 -9.12 -0.73
C GLY A 121 7.86 -7.77 -0.07
N LEU A 122 6.57 -7.42 0.07
CA LEU A 122 6.12 -6.11 0.53
C LEU A 122 5.61 -6.19 1.96
N VAL A 123 6.55 -6.33 2.89
CA VAL A 123 6.24 -6.34 4.33
C VAL A 123 6.03 -4.89 4.79
N PRO A 124 4.85 -4.55 5.35
CA PRO A 124 4.65 -3.23 5.94
C PRO A 124 5.66 -2.97 7.05
N VAL A 125 6.30 -1.79 7.03
CA VAL A 125 7.33 -1.40 8.00
C VAL A 125 6.82 -0.43 9.07
N LYS A 126 5.61 0.10 8.89
CA LYS A 126 5.00 1.09 9.78
C LYS A 126 3.49 1.04 9.73
N GLN A 127 2.82 1.47 10.80
CA GLN A 127 1.38 1.74 10.80
C GLN A 127 1.08 3.22 11.05
N SER A 128 0.64 3.89 10.00
CA SER A 128 0.08 5.23 10.08
C SER A 128 -1.19 5.24 10.94
N PHE A 129 -1.31 6.24 11.81
CA PHE A 129 -2.42 6.35 12.77
C PHE A 129 -2.60 5.11 13.66
N ALA A 130 -1.50 4.47 14.09
CA ALA A 130 -1.53 3.32 15.00
C ALA A 130 -2.39 3.52 16.28
N HIS A 131 -2.50 4.77 16.77
CA HIS A 131 -3.36 5.11 17.91
C HIS A 131 -4.87 4.94 17.63
N ASN A 132 -5.26 4.87 16.35
CA ASN A 132 -6.63 4.59 15.92
C ASN A 132 -6.86 3.10 15.59
N ALA A 133 -5.88 2.23 15.86
CA ALA A 133 -6.05 0.79 15.70
C ALA A 133 -7.22 0.28 16.55
N VAL A 134 -7.94 -0.71 16.03
CA VAL A 134 -8.99 -1.38 16.78
C VAL A 134 -8.40 -2.05 18.04
N PRO A 135 -9.08 -2.04 19.19
CA PRO A 135 -8.49 -2.44 20.46
C PRO A 135 -8.09 -3.94 20.54
N TRP A 136 -8.61 -4.76 19.63
CA TRP A 136 -8.35 -6.19 19.55
C TRP A 136 -7.22 -6.57 18.57
N MET A 137 -6.61 -5.60 17.88
CA MET A 137 -5.47 -5.80 17.00
C MET A 137 -4.28 -4.98 17.51
N ALA A 138 -3.16 -5.66 17.80
CA ALA A 138 -1.94 -4.96 18.15
C ALA A 138 -1.44 -4.16 16.94
N PRO A 139 -1.17 -2.85 17.07
CA PRO A 139 -0.64 -2.06 15.98
C PRO A 139 0.81 -2.43 15.68
N LEU A 140 1.20 -2.32 14.42
CA LEU A 140 2.60 -2.35 14.00
C LEU A 140 3.31 -1.05 14.43
N SER A 141 4.37 -1.19 15.21
CA SER A 141 5.18 -0.07 15.75
C SER A 141 6.21 0.44 14.76
#